data_AF-A0AA89AM35-F1
#
_entry.id   AF-A0AA89AM35-F1
#
_cell.length_a   1.000
_cell.length_b   1.000
_cell.length_c   1.000
_cell.angle_alpha   90.00
_cell.angle_beta   90.00
_cell.angle_gamma   90.00
#
_symmetry.space_group_name_H-M   'P 1'
#
loop_
_entity.id
_entity.type
_entity.pdbx_description
1 polymer ?
#
loop_
_entity_poly.entity_id
_entity_poly.type
_entity_poly.pdbx_seq_one_letter_code
_entity_poly.pdbx_strand_id
1 'polypeptide(L)'
;MRKQRFREALSKFQRLRSSRQYTSRVHVADICGALHASTHRPSPRKFYNIVDDDPASRIEVFKFAQNLVEKKWPGQVKQSTTPDIVESSLSEGTLRGEKRVSNARMKRELGLRLLYPSYRAGLQSVIDCIDKPLMYNPSTSGHAT
;
A
#
# COMPACT_ATOMS: atom_id res chain seq x y z
N MET A 1 -9.21 8.35 -36.42
CA MET A 1 -9.07 9.46 -35.44
C MET A 1 -8.98 8.87 -34.02
N ARG A 2 -7.81 8.86 -33.39
CA ARG A 2 -7.61 8.33 -32.03
C ARG A 2 -8.20 9.31 -31.01
N LYS A 3 -9.20 8.88 -30.24
CA LYS A 3 -9.69 9.64 -29.08
C LYS A 3 -8.58 9.67 -28.02
N GLN A 4 -7.91 10.82 -27.89
CA GLN A 4 -7.02 11.14 -26.78
C GLN A 4 -7.86 11.11 -25.50
N ARG A 5 -7.84 9.99 -24.75
CA ARG A 5 -8.54 9.89 -23.47
C ARG A 5 -7.81 10.78 -22.46
N PHE A 6 -8.44 11.89 -22.06
CA PHE A 6 -8.02 12.67 -20.92
C PHE A 6 -8.02 11.75 -19.69
N ARG A 7 -6.85 11.54 -19.07
CA ARG A 7 -6.76 10.91 -17.74
C ARG A 7 -7.41 11.87 -16.75
N GLU A 8 -8.45 11.41 -16.06
CA GLU A 8 -9.12 12.19 -15.03
C GLU A 8 -8.13 12.65 -13.96
N ALA A 9 -8.18 13.94 -13.63
CA ALA A 9 -7.34 14.50 -12.59
C ALA A 9 -7.68 13.84 -11.24
N LEU A 10 -6.65 13.54 -10.43
CA LEU A 10 -6.83 13.00 -9.08
C LEU A 10 -7.82 13.87 -8.28
N SER A 11 -8.65 13.25 -7.45
CA SER A 11 -9.47 14.00 -6.49
C SER A 11 -8.60 14.73 -5.46
N LYS A 12 -9.16 15.75 -4.80
CA LYS A 12 -8.48 16.47 -3.70
C LYS A 12 -7.95 15.51 -2.62
N PHE A 13 -8.73 14.50 -2.24
CA PHE A 13 -8.34 13.50 -1.25
C PHE A 13 -7.25 12.56 -1.77
N GLN A 14 -7.27 12.19 -3.05
CA GLN A 14 -6.20 11.39 -3.65
C GLN A 14 -4.88 12.18 -3.69
N ARG A 15 -4.91 13.46 -4.06
CA ARG A 15 -3.71 14.33 -4.01
C ARG A 15 -3.13 14.44 -2.60
N LEU A 16 -3.96 14.75 -1.60
CA LEU A 16 -3.53 14.84 -0.21
C LEU A 16 -2.97 13.51 0.32
N ARG A 17 -3.50 12.38 -0.17
CA ARG A 17 -3.00 11.06 0.15
C ARG A 17 -1.64 10.78 -0.48
N SER A 18 -1.44 11.21 -1.71
CA SER A 18 -0.17 11.03 -2.44
C SER A 18 0.96 11.89 -1.87
N SER A 19 0.65 13.03 -1.24
CA SER A 19 1.64 13.92 -0.62
C SER A 19 2.11 13.49 0.78
N ARG A 20 1.65 12.35 1.32
CA ARG A 20 2.07 11.86 2.65
C ARG A 20 3.40 11.11 2.58
N GLN A 21 4.34 11.49 3.42
CA GLN A 21 5.65 10.86 3.58
C GLN A 21 5.54 9.49 4.24
N TYR A 22 4.65 9.32 5.23
CA TYR A 22 4.48 8.06 5.95
C TYR A 22 3.06 7.51 5.82
N THR A 23 2.97 6.23 5.44
CA THR A 23 1.73 5.47 5.45
C THR A 23 1.99 4.09 6.02
N SER A 24 1.14 3.67 6.98
CA SER A 24 1.20 2.32 7.55
C SER A 24 0.57 1.31 6.60
N ARG A 25 1.14 0.11 6.59
CA ARG A 25 0.64 -1.05 5.83
C ARG A 25 0.70 -2.27 6.73
N VAL A 26 0.10 -3.37 6.27
CA VAL A 26 0.25 -4.68 6.89
C VAL A 26 -0.10 -5.76 5.87
N HIS A 27 0.60 -6.87 5.92
CA HIS A 27 0.27 -8.02 5.10
C HIS A 27 -0.92 -8.79 5.69
N VAL A 28 -1.79 -9.34 4.85
CA VAL A 28 -3.02 -10.04 5.30
C VAL A 28 -2.72 -11.20 6.25
N ALA A 29 -1.63 -11.94 6.02
CA ALA A 29 -1.21 -13.03 6.90
C ALA A 29 -0.91 -12.57 8.33
N ASP A 30 -0.34 -11.36 8.50
CA ASP A 30 -0.06 -10.80 9.82
C ASP A 30 -1.33 -10.30 10.52
N ILE A 31 -2.35 -9.85 9.76
CA ILE A 31 -3.68 -9.57 10.31
C ILE A 31 -4.30 -10.86 10.86
N CYS A 32 -4.27 -11.94 10.06
CA CYS A 32 -4.79 -13.24 10.49
C CYS A 32 -4.05 -13.75 11.74
N GLY A 33 -2.72 -13.63 11.77
CA GLY A 33 -1.91 -13.98 12.94
C GLY A 33 -2.27 -13.16 14.18
N ALA A 34 -2.48 -11.85 14.04
CA ALA A 34 -2.90 -11.00 15.14
C ALA A 34 -4.30 -11.36 15.68
N LEU A 35 -5.26 -11.61 14.79
CA LEU A 35 -6.60 -12.04 15.17
C LEU A 35 -6.56 -13.38 15.91
N HIS A 36 -5.81 -14.35 15.39
CA HIS A 36 -5.63 -15.65 16.02
C HIS A 36 -4.95 -15.54 17.39
N ALA A 37 -3.91 -14.71 17.52
CA ALA A 37 -3.25 -14.50 18.80
C ALA A 37 -4.19 -13.82 19.83
N SER A 38 -5.04 -12.90 19.37
CA SER A 38 -6.03 -12.20 20.22
C SER A 38 -7.10 -13.14 20.76
N THR A 39 -7.55 -14.13 19.99
CA THR A 39 -8.52 -15.13 20.47
C THR A 39 -7.94 -16.04 21.56
N HIS A 40 -6.63 -16.31 21.52
CA HIS A 40 -5.94 -17.11 22.54
C HIS A 40 -5.48 -16.31 23.75
N ARG A 41 -5.48 -14.98 23.65
CA ARG A 41 -5.13 -14.05 24.73
C ARG A 41 -6.22 -12.98 24.91
N PRO A 42 -7.43 -13.37 25.35
CA PRO A 42 -8.54 -12.45 25.48
C PRO A 42 -8.15 -11.27 26.37
N SER A 43 -8.31 -10.06 25.84
CA SER A 43 -8.00 -8.83 26.56
C SER A 43 -9.10 -7.79 26.34
N PRO A 44 -10.16 -7.85 27.15
CA PRO A 44 -11.31 -6.95 27.02
C PRO A 44 -10.88 -5.49 26.98
N ARG A 45 -11.50 -4.71 26.09
CA ARG A 45 -11.30 -3.25 25.96
C ARG A 45 -9.88 -2.82 25.55
N LYS A 46 -9.05 -3.72 25.02
CA LYS A 46 -7.74 -3.37 24.46
C LYS A 46 -7.82 -3.14 22.95
N PHE A 47 -6.98 -2.21 22.48
CA PHE A 47 -6.81 -1.88 21.07
C PHE A 47 -5.36 -2.16 20.65
N TYR A 48 -5.21 -2.76 19.47
CA TYR A 48 -3.93 -3.14 18.88
C TYR A 48 -3.82 -2.53 17.48
N ASN A 49 -2.72 -1.81 17.22
CA ASN A 49 -2.39 -1.38 15.87
C ASN A 49 -1.70 -2.53 15.16
N ILE A 50 -2.34 -3.04 14.10
CA ILE A 50 -1.81 -4.13 13.28
C ILE A 50 -1.19 -3.51 12.04
N VAL A 51 0.10 -3.17 12.15
CA VAL A 51 0.90 -2.49 11.12
C VAL A 51 2.29 -3.11 11.06
N ASP A 52 2.92 -3.04 9.90
CA ASP A 52 4.31 -3.43 9.69
C ASP A 52 5.31 -2.49 10.41
N ASP A 53 6.61 -2.80 10.33
CA ASP A 53 7.69 -2.05 10.96
C ASP A 53 8.28 -0.95 10.06
N ASP A 54 7.86 -0.90 8.80
CA ASP A 54 8.50 -0.10 7.74
C ASP A 54 7.53 0.92 7.13
N PRO A 55 7.20 2.00 7.87
CA PRO A 55 6.33 3.05 7.36
C PRO A 55 7.02 3.78 6.19
N ALA A 56 6.42 3.71 5.01
CA ALA A 56 6.97 4.30 3.79
C ALA A 56 5.92 5.16 3.07
N SER A 57 6.41 6.05 2.20
CA SER A 57 5.56 6.88 1.35
C SER A 57 4.80 6.03 0.33
N ARG A 58 3.71 6.56 -0.23
CA ARG A 58 3.02 5.85 -1.33
C ARG A 58 3.93 5.71 -2.55
N ILE A 59 4.66 6.77 -2.88
CA ILE A 59 5.56 6.85 -4.04
C ILE A 59 6.61 5.73 -3.98
N GLU A 60 7.27 5.58 -2.84
CA GLU A 60 8.32 4.58 -2.66
C GLU A 60 7.77 3.15 -2.84
N VAL A 61 6.64 2.85 -2.20
CA VAL A 61 6.01 1.53 -2.30
C VAL A 61 5.54 1.23 -3.72
N PHE A 62 4.94 2.19 -4.42
CA PHE A 62 4.54 2.02 -5.81
C PHE A 62 5.74 1.81 -6.74
N LYS A 63 6.84 2.54 -6.52
CA LYS A 63 8.08 2.34 -7.28
C LYS A 63 8.65 0.94 -7.07
N PHE A 64 8.67 0.45 -5.83
CA PHE A 64 9.10 -0.91 -5.54
C PHE A 64 8.18 -1.97 -6.16
N ALA A 65 6.86 -1.79 -6.07
CA ALA A 65 5.90 -2.69 -6.70
C ALA A 65 6.08 -2.75 -8.22
N GLN A 66 6.27 -1.61 -8.89
CA GLN A 66 6.56 -1.55 -10.33
C GLN A 66 7.83 -2.30 -10.67
N ASN A 67 8.91 -2.11 -9.90
CA ASN A 67 10.15 -2.84 -10.11
C ASN A 67 9.98 -4.36 -9.98
N LEU A 68 9.17 -4.83 -9.02
CA LEU A 68 8.86 -6.26 -8.87
C LEU A 68 8.10 -6.82 -10.07
N VAL A 69 7.08 -6.09 -10.54
CA VAL A 69 6.29 -6.47 -11.71
C VAL A 69 7.17 -6.53 -12.95
N GLU A 70 7.99 -5.52 -13.21
CA GLU A 70 8.87 -5.45 -14.38
C GLU A 70 9.96 -6.54 -14.32
N LYS A 71 10.48 -6.85 -13.12
CA LYS A 71 11.43 -7.96 -12.92
C LYS A 71 10.81 -9.32 -13.24
N LYS A 72 9.55 -9.55 -12.83
CA LYS A 72 8.87 -10.85 -13.06
C LYS A 72 8.30 -10.96 -14.47
N TRP A 73 7.76 -9.88 -15.01
CA TRP A 73 7.18 -9.78 -16.36
C TRP A 73 7.65 -8.52 -17.07
N PRO A 74 8.80 -8.58 -17.76
CA PRO A 74 9.33 -7.46 -18.52
C PRO A 74 8.32 -6.90 -19.53
N GLY A 75 8.26 -5.57 -19.65
CA GLY A 75 7.39 -4.84 -20.57
C GLY A 75 5.93 -4.68 -20.12
N GLN A 76 5.56 -5.17 -18.93
CA GLN A 76 4.19 -5.03 -18.41
C GLN A 76 3.94 -3.66 -17.78
N VAL A 77 4.98 -2.99 -17.27
CA VAL A 77 4.82 -1.65 -16.70
C VAL A 77 4.89 -0.62 -17.82
N LYS A 78 3.73 -0.12 -18.24
CA LYS A 78 3.69 1.09 -19.08
C LYS A 78 4.30 2.23 -18.27
N GLN A 79 5.35 2.86 -18.81
CA GLN A 79 5.88 4.12 -18.26
C GLN A 79 4.71 5.10 -18.14
N SER A 80 4.24 5.32 -16.92
CA SER A 80 3.21 6.31 -16.70
C SER A 80 3.86 7.67 -16.72
N THR A 81 3.58 8.46 -17.75
CA THR A 81 3.59 9.94 -17.71
C THR A 81 2.47 10.44 -16.78
N THR A 82 2.40 9.89 -15.56
CA THR A 82 1.94 10.72 -14.45
C THR A 82 3.14 11.59 -14.12
N PRO A 83 2.99 12.92 -14.06
CA PRO A 83 4.11 13.78 -13.74
C PRO A 83 4.72 13.23 -12.46
N ASP A 84 6.05 13.16 -12.41
CA ASP A 84 6.81 13.23 -11.17
C ASP A 84 5.98 14.12 -10.26
N ILE A 85 5.45 13.56 -9.17
CA ILE A 85 4.55 14.30 -8.29
C ILE A 85 5.34 15.55 -7.97
N VAL A 86 4.90 16.64 -8.64
CA VAL A 86 5.54 17.93 -8.63
C VAL A 86 5.83 18.21 -7.17
N GLU A 87 7.01 18.77 -6.93
CA GLU A 87 7.32 19.59 -5.77
C GLU A 87 6.24 20.66 -5.63
N SER A 88 5.05 20.24 -5.22
CA SER A 88 3.96 21.07 -4.79
C SER A 88 4.36 21.43 -3.39
N SER A 89 5.25 22.43 -3.30
CA SER A 89 5.42 23.34 -2.17
C SER A 89 4.54 22.93 -1.00
N LEU A 90 5.08 22.02 -0.16
CA LEU A 90 4.34 21.46 0.96
C LEU A 90 3.96 22.63 1.84
N SER A 91 2.73 23.11 1.73
CA SER A 91 2.21 24.09 2.69
C SER A 91 2.31 23.43 4.06
N GLU A 92 2.76 24.16 5.08
CA GLU A 92 3.00 23.64 6.44
C GLU A 92 1.79 22.86 7.00
N GLY A 93 0.58 23.16 6.52
CA GLY A 93 -0.65 22.41 6.85
C GLY A 93 -0.71 20.96 6.34
N THR A 94 0.10 20.56 5.36
CA THR A 94 0.15 19.19 4.81
C THR A 94 0.98 18.25 5.68
N LEU A 95 2.02 18.76 6.36
CA LEU A 95 2.78 18.03 7.38
C LEU A 95 1.93 17.78 8.64
N ARG A 96 0.91 18.63 8.86
CA ARG A 96 -0.02 18.54 10.00
C ARG A 96 -0.93 17.32 9.84
N GLY A 97 -0.49 16.18 10.41
CA GLY A 97 -1.27 14.94 10.44
C GLY A 97 -0.55 13.72 9.88
N GLU A 98 0.73 13.81 9.54
CA GLU A 98 1.56 12.63 9.35
C GLU A 98 1.72 11.89 10.67
N LYS A 99 1.47 10.59 10.66
CA LYS A 99 1.53 9.73 11.85
C LYS A 99 2.28 8.47 11.52
N ARG A 100 3.25 8.15 12.38
CA ARG A 100 3.89 6.83 12.44
C ARG A 100 3.15 6.03 13.51
N VAL A 101 2.65 4.87 13.14
CA VAL A 101 1.83 4.04 14.03
C VAL A 101 2.72 2.99 14.67
N SER A 102 2.79 2.98 15.99
CA SER A 102 3.54 1.95 16.72
C SER A 102 2.74 0.67 16.84
N ASN A 103 3.41 -0.46 16.59
CA ASN A 103 2.90 -1.81 16.77
C ASN A 103 3.48 -2.52 18.02
N ALA A 104 4.21 -1.80 18.86
CA ALA A 104 4.91 -2.38 20.03
C ALA A 104 3.96 -3.13 20.98
N ARG A 105 2.71 -2.64 21.11
CA ARG A 105 1.70 -3.28 21.96
C ARG A 105 1.30 -4.68 21.46
N MET A 106 1.03 -4.85 20.17
CA MET A 106 0.66 -6.16 19.63
C MET A 106 1.82 -7.15 19.76
N LYS A 107 3.07 -6.70 19.56
CA LYS A 107 4.26 -7.54 19.69
C LYS A 107 4.45 -8.02 21.13
N ARG A 108 4.36 -7.10 22.10
CA ARG A 108 4.56 -7.41 23.52
C ARG A 108 3.43 -8.25 24.10
N GLU A 109 2.17 -7.88 23.85
CA GLU A 109 1.03 -8.49 24.57
C GLU A 109 0.44 -9.68 23.83
N LEU A 110 0.43 -9.67 22.50
CA LEU A 110 -0.01 -10.82 21.71
C LEU A 110 1.13 -11.78 21.37
N GLY A 111 2.39 -11.43 21.70
CA GLY A 111 3.57 -12.22 21.37
C GLY A 111 3.80 -12.36 19.86
N LEU A 112 3.28 -11.41 19.07
CA LEU A 112 3.28 -11.52 17.62
C LEU A 112 4.67 -11.20 17.04
N ARG A 113 5.20 -12.10 16.22
CA ARG A 113 6.33 -11.84 15.33
C ARG A 113 5.80 -11.75 13.90
N LEU A 114 5.99 -10.61 13.26
CA LEU A 114 5.52 -10.37 11.89
C LEU A 114 6.22 -11.33 10.93
N LEU A 115 5.44 -11.96 10.06
CA LEU A 115 5.92 -12.72 8.91
C LEU A 115 6.44 -11.76 7.83
N TYR A 116 5.78 -10.61 7.66
CA TYR A 116 6.14 -9.59 6.68
C TYR A 116 6.36 -8.24 7.38
N PRO A 117 7.55 -8.02 7.98
CA PRO A 117 7.82 -6.83 8.78
C PRO A 117 7.96 -5.54 7.95
N SER A 118 7.97 -5.64 6.62
CA SER A 118 8.07 -4.47 5.73
C SER A 118 7.18 -4.63 4.50
N TYR A 119 6.85 -3.49 3.89
CA TYR A 119 6.17 -3.48 2.60
C TYR A 119 6.97 -4.24 1.53
N ARG A 120 8.31 -4.26 1.64
CA ARG A 120 9.18 -4.98 0.69
C ARG A 120 8.97 -6.48 0.80
N ALA A 121 9.02 -7.02 2.02
CA ALA A 121 8.77 -8.43 2.28
C ALA A 121 7.34 -8.83 1.87
N GLY A 122 6.35 -8.02 2.23
CA GLY A 122 4.95 -8.28 1.89
C GLY A 122 4.69 -8.28 0.38
N LEU A 123 5.18 -7.27 -0.35
CA LEU A 123 5.02 -7.21 -1.80
C LEU A 123 5.81 -8.30 -2.52
N GLN A 124 6.98 -8.70 -2.01
CA GLN A 124 7.73 -9.83 -2.54
C GLN A 124 6.92 -11.12 -2.43
N SER A 125 6.32 -11.40 -1.26
CA SER A 125 5.45 -12.56 -1.10
C SER A 125 4.25 -12.55 -2.05
N VAL A 126 3.62 -11.38 -2.22
CA VAL A 126 2.50 -11.24 -3.16
C VAL A 126 2.94 -11.54 -4.59
N ILE A 127 4.06 -10.96 -5.06
CA ILE A 127 4.51 -11.18 -6.44
C ILE A 127 4.94 -12.64 -6.65
N ASP A 128 5.52 -13.29 -5.66
CA ASP A 128 5.93 -14.69 -5.74
C ASP A 128 4.73 -15.62 -5.96
N CYS A 129 3.59 -15.34 -5.30
CA CYS A 129 2.35 -16.12 -5.42
C CYS A 129 1.52 -15.87 -6.68
N ILE A 130 1.83 -14.84 -7.49
CA ILE A 130 1.07 -14.54 -8.71
C ILE A 130 1.74 -15.22 -9.91
N ASP A 131 1.07 -16.21 -10.51
CA ASP A 131 1.65 -17.00 -11.62
C ASP A 131 1.53 -16.33 -13.00
N LYS A 132 0.49 -15.52 -13.19
CA LYS A 132 0.20 -14.87 -14.48
C LYS A 132 0.11 -13.35 -14.29
N PRO A 133 0.62 -12.55 -15.23
CA PRO A 133 0.39 -11.12 -15.19
C PRO A 133 -1.11 -10.87 -15.23
N LEU A 134 -1.62 -10.02 -14.33
CA LEU A 134 -3.01 -9.59 -14.38
C LEU A 134 -3.22 -8.90 -15.74
N MET A 135 -3.86 -9.60 -16.67
CA MET A 135 -4.21 -9.04 -17.96
C MET A 135 -5.07 -7.81 -17.72
N TYR A 136 -4.50 -6.63 -17.95
CA TYR A 136 -5.27 -5.39 -17.93
C TYR A 136 -6.26 -5.46 -19.09
N ASN A 137 -7.50 -5.84 -18.79
CA ASN A 137 -8.59 -5.82 -19.75
C ASN A 137 -9.40 -4.52 -19.55
N PRO A 138 -9.17 -3.46 -20.34
CA PRO A 138 -9.90 -2.20 -20.20
C PRO A 138 -11.40 -2.30 -20.58
N SER A 139 -11.91 -3.49 -20.87
CA SER A 139 -13.21 -3.73 -21.50
C SER A 139 -14.36 -3.99 -20.52
N THR A 140 -14.11 -4.18 -19.22
CA THR A 140 -15.17 -4.58 -18.25
C THR A 140 -15.75 -3.45 -17.40
N SER A 141 -15.42 -2.19 -17.65
CA SER A 141 -16.12 -1.04 -17.04
C SER A 141 -17.07 -0.37 -18.05
N GLY A 142 -17.96 -1.16 -18.64
CA GLY A 142 -18.99 -0.70 -19.56
C GLY A 142 -20.33 -1.37 -19.26
N HIS A 143 -21.25 -0.55 -18.75
CA HIS A 143 -22.71 -0.75 -18.73
C HIS A 143 -23.29 -1.92 -17.92
N ALA A 144 -23.89 -1.58 -16.78
CA ALA A 144 -25.22 -2.06 -16.45
C ALA A 144 -26.15 -0.83 -16.42
N THR A 145 -27.22 -0.91 -17.20
CA THR A 145 -28.31 0.05 -17.40
C THR A 145 -29.00 0.46 -16.10
#